data_AF-A0AB34LGN8-F1
#
_entry.id   AF-A0AB34LGN8-F1
#
_cell.length_a   1.000
_cell.length_b   1.000
_cell.length_c   1.000
_cell.angle_alpha   90.00
_cell.angle_beta   90.00
_cell.angle_gamma   90.00
#
_symmetry.space_group_name_H-M   'P 1'
#
loop_
_entity.id
_entity.type
_entity.pdbx_description
1 polymer ?
#
loop_
_entity_poly.entity_id
_entity_poly.type
_entity_poly.pdbx_seq_one_letter_code
_entity_poly.pdbx_strand_id
1 'polypeptide(L)'
;MEVKDNETIGLKSIIVRYLLHWKLFLGVFLFSIIPAVLYLIYYPRTYEMMARIQIQEDKDLGGGSFGLGEAAGLMKSFGLGSVSGGVVNIDDELMTLTSNKMLRDMVLKLGVNVDYCEPFSLGYRLYDESPLRMVADSATNARLAEAVEFLVFVKNGKAEVSAESVNMKKKHFSFPSLPASIELPMGNFTLDFAPGKKDITSAKLDITYNPAGWVAEDLEKEFLIEGSSKTSNVIELSCTDYEKNRGTDMLDTLIAIYNKEAEAYKKGEARKSLVFLDGRIENIIAELAAVENQIEEYKSKNQLMDIEHDVQFYVEQMKELQTKLIELEAQSNVINMMDEFVKDPANKYNLVPVLLTAQEGEKGSALTSYNEVLLERARVIQNSSINNPLVGTLTEQADKLRGSVIETIGNAQKGMQRSIKDVKAKEQEIYSKMNNYPVAERQFVELKRRQEIIQGVYLILLQKREETALILGQTRDKARVIDPAYVKSKPVGPRKLFALIGMLVLTLVIPISYLFVRRQSSLLIQEYKKQSKDSK
;
A
#
# COMPACT_ATOMS: atom_id res chain seq x y z
N MET A 1 -26.42 -50.68 57.03
CA MET A 1 -25.60 -51.45 56.08
C MET A 1 -25.93 -50.95 54.68
N GLU A 2 -24.94 -50.29 54.08
CA GLU A 2 -24.69 -50.10 52.65
C GLU A 2 -25.69 -49.32 51.79
N VAL A 3 -25.36 -48.03 51.67
CA VAL A 3 -25.55 -47.19 50.48
C VAL A 3 -24.98 -47.93 49.26
N LYS A 4 -25.82 -48.33 48.31
CA LYS A 4 -25.40 -48.80 46.98
C LYS A 4 -25.44 -47.63 45.99
N ASP A 5 -24.49 -46.72 46.17
CA ASP A 5 -24.05 -45.85 45.07
C ASP A 5 -22.98 -46.63 44.30
N ASN A 6 -23.37 -47.24 43.19
CA ASN A 6 -22.40 -47.66 42.18
C ASN A 6 -23.02 -47.66 40.78
N GLU A 7 -23.61 -46.52 40.40
CA GLU A 7 -23.79 -46.18 38.98
C GLU A 7 -22.49 -45.63 38.40
N THR A 8 -21.39 -46.36 38.55
CA THR A 8 -20.26 -46.17 37.63
C THR A 8 -20.62 -46.95 36.37
N ILE A 9 -21.25 -46.28 35.40
CA ILE A 9 -21.45 -46.82 34.06
C ILE A 9 -20.06 -47.20 33.54
N GLY A 10 -19.73 -48.50 33.64
CA GLY A 10 -18.39 -48.98 33.34
C GLY A 10 -18.11 -48.81 31.85
N LEU A 11 -17.35 -47.77 31.49
CA LEU A 11 -16.89 -47.46 30.13
C LEU A 11 -16.32 -48.71 29.44
N LYS A 12 -15.59 -49.53 30.18
CA LYS A 12 -15.04 -50.82 29.71
C LYS A 12 -16.13 -51.77 29.20
N SER A 13 -17.25 -51.89 29.90
CA SER A 13 -18.36 -52.80 29.54
C SER A 13 -19.13 -52.35 28.29
N ILE A 14 -19.11 -51.04 28.02
CA ILE A 14 -19.70 -50.41 26.85
C ILE A 14 -18.79 -50.62 25.65
N ILE A 15 -17.49 -50.34 25.80
CA ILE A 15 -16.48 -50.49 24.74
C ILE A 15 -16.41 -51.94 24.24
N VAL A 16 -16.32 -52.93 25.14
CA VAL A 16 -16.26 -54.36 24.77
C VAL A 16 -17.50 -54.79 23.98
N ARG A 17 -18.68 -54.25 24.32
CA ARG A 17 -19.95 -54.54 23.62
C ARG A 17 -20.00 -53.95 22.21
N TYR A 18 -19.43 -52.76 22.00
CA TYR A 18 -19.27 -52.17 20.66
C TYR A 18 -18.24 -52.95 19.83
N LEU A 19 -17.14 -53.41 20.45
CA LEU A 19 -16.10 -54.19 19.80
C LEU A 19 -16.58 -55.57 19.31
N LEU A 20 -17.54 -56.18 20.02
CA LEU A 20 -18.23 -57.40 19.56
C LEU A 20 -18.95 -57.23 18.22
N HIS A 21 -19.34 -56.00 17.86
CA HIS A 21 -20.00 -55.67 16.60
C HIS A 21 -19.04 -55.14 15.52
N TRP A 22 -17.75 -55.48 15.59
CA TRP A 22 -16.70 -54.98 14.67
C TRP A 22 -17.03 -55.11 13.18
N LYS A 23 -17.82 -56.12 12.77
CA LYS A 23 -18.27 -56.28 11.37
C LYS A 23 -19.13 -55.11 10.87
N LEU A 24 -19.93 -54.49 11.75
CA LEU A 24 -20.73 -53.31 11.41
C LEU A 24 -19.83 -52.09 11.20
N PHE A 25 -18.83 -51.89 12.06
CA PHE A 25 -17.85 -50.82 11.90
C PHE A 25 -17.05 -50.98 10.60
N LEU A 26 -16.64 -52.21 10.25
CA LEU A 26 -15.95 -52.48 9.00
C LEU A 26 -16.84 -52.22 7.76
N GLY A 27 -18.11 -52.60 7.82
CA GLY A 27 -19.08 -52.33 6.75
C GLY A 27 -19.29 -50.84 6.51
N VAL A 28 -19.44 -50.06 7.58
CA VAL A 28 -19.57 -48.59 7.49
C VAL A 28 -18.26 -47.94 7.03
N PHE A 29 -17.10 -48.49 7.40
CA PHE A 29 -15.81 -48.03 6.89
C PHE A 29 -15.67 -48.17 5.38
N LEU A 30 -16.04 -49.32 4.83
CA LEU A 30 -16.03 -49.49 3.37
C LEU A 30 -17.01 -48.54 2.68
N PHE A 31 -18.17 -48.31 3.28
CA PHE A 31 -19.16 -47.37 2.75
C PHE A 31 -18.69 -45.90 2.82
N SER A 32 -17.97 -45.49 3.87
CA SER A 32 -17.49 -44.12 4.04
C SER A 32 -16.32 -43.75 3.10
N ILE A 33 -15.67 -44.73 2.47
CA ILE A 33 -14.70 -44.49 1.38
C ILE A 33 -15.39 -43.83 0.18
N ILE A 34 -16.62 -44.21 -0.15
CA ILE A 34 -17.34 -43.71 -1.32
C ILE A 34 -17.51 -42.17 -1.29
N PRO A 35 -18.08 -41.55 -0.24
CA PRO A 35 -18.19 -40.09 -0.17
C PRO A 35 -16.82 -39.40 -0.09
N ALA A 36 -15.81 -40.03 0.53
CA ALA A 36 -14.46 -39.47 0.60
C ALA A 36 -13.78 -39.43 -0.79
N VAL A 37 -13.94 -40.48 -1.59
CA VAL A 37 -13.45 -40.53 -2.98
C VAL A 37 -14.24 -39.57 -3.87
N LEU A 38 -15.56 -39.51 -3.71
CA LEU A 38 -16.40 -38.53 -4.43
C LEU A 38 -15.96 -37.09 -4.11
N TYR A 39 -15.68 -36.77 -2.86
CA TYR A 39 -15.15 -35.45 -2.47
C TYR A 39 -13.84 -35.11 -3.19
N LEU A 40 -12.91 -36.07 -3.32
CA LEU A 40 -11.62 -35.86 -3.99
C LEU A 40 -11.71 -35.76 -5.52
N ILE A 41 -12.76 -36.32 -6.13
CA ILE A 41 -12.99 -36.27 -7.59
C ILE A 41 -13.84 -35.05 -7.95
N TYR A 42 -14.81 -34.69 -7.11
CA TYR A 42 -15.77 -33.63 -7.39
C TYR A 42 -15.20 -32.23 -7.15
N TYR A 43 -14.37 -32.04 -6.12
CA TYR A 43 -13.72 -30.75 -5.88
C TYR A 43 -12.44 -30.63 -6.71
N PRO A 44 -12.27 -29.54 -7.48
CA PRO A 44 -11.08 -29.34 -8.29
C PRO A 44 -9.85 -29.18 -7.39
N ARG A 45 -8.69 -29.52 -7.95
CA ARG A 45 -7.43 -29.23 -7.29
C ARG A 45 -7.17 -27.72 -7.35
N THR A 46 -7.22 -27.06 -6.20
CA THR A 46 -6.86 -25.65 -6.09
C THR A 46 -5.36 -25.53 -5.85
N TYR A 47 -4.74 -24.59 -6.54
CA TYR A 47 -3.33 -24.27 -6.45
C TYR A 47 -3.18 -22.88 -5.82
N GLU A 48 -2.01 -22.63 -5.25
CA GLU A 48 -1.65 -21.31 -4.72
C GLU A 48 -0.64 -20.68 -5.67
N MET A 49 -0.92 -19.46 -6.10
CA MET A 49 -0.02 -18.63 -6.88
C MET A 49 0.61 -17.60 -5.95
N MET A 50 1.87 -17.28 -6.20
CA MET A 50 2.65 -16.42 -5.34
C MET A 50 3.59 -15.55 -6.17
N ALA A 51 3.75 -14.30 -5.76
CA ALA A 51 4.68 -13.34 -6.35
C ALA A 51 5.37 -12.55 -5.23
N ARG A 52 6.60 -12.09 -5.47
CA ARG A 52 7.33 -11.25 -4.52
C ARG A 52 7.88 -10.02 -5.21
N ILE A 53 7.60 -8.87 -4.61
CA ILE A 53 8.07 -7.58 -5.09
C ILE A 53 8.84 -6.86 -3.99
N GLN A 54 9.85 -6.07 -4.38
CA GLN A 54 10.56 -5.16 -3.51
C GLN A 54 10.21 -3.73 -3.88
N ILE A 55 9.70 -2.97 -2.93
CA ILE A 55 9.47 -1.54 -3.11
C ILE A 55 10.81 -0.82 -3.06
N GLN A 56 11.15 -0.14 -4.15
CA GLN A 56 12.35 0.67 -4.24
C GLN A 56 12.12 2.01 -3.56
N GLU A 57 13.02 2.37 -2.65
CA GLU A 57 13.09 3.73 -2.14
C GLU A 57 13.47 4.67 -3.29
N ASP A 58 12.76 5.79 -3.34
CA ASP A 58 13.17 6.93 -4.11
C ASP A 58 14.34 7.59 -3.39
N LYS A 59 15.54 7.05 -3.64
CA LYS A 59 16.76 7.78 -3.32
C LYS A 59 16.72 9.08 -4.09
N ASP A 60 16.57 10.19 -3.38
CA ASP A 60 16.75 11.52 -3.93
C ASP A 60 18.06 11.54 -4.70
N LEU A 61 17.98 11.85 -6.01
CA LEU A 61 19.14 12.09 -6.85
C LEU A 61 20.01 13.26 -6.34
N GLY A 62 19.55 14.01 -5.33
CA GLY A 62 20.29 15.05 -4.61
C GLY A 62 21.08 14.58 -3.37
N GLY A 63 20.94 13.32 -2.92
CA GLY A 63 21.69 12.79 -1.78
C GLY A 63 23.12 12.34 -2.10
N GLY A 64 23.44 12.24 -3.40
CA GLY A 64 24.78 11.91 -3.87
C GLY A 64 25.64 13.16 -4.04
N SER A 65 26.27 13.61 -2.95
CA SER A 65 27.61 14.24 -2.91
C SER A 65 28.15 14.79 -4.25
N PHE A 66 27.49 15.77 -4.86
CA PHE A 66 28.10 16.59 -5.91
C PHE A 66 28.57 17.91 -5.28
N GLY A 67 29.69 17.85 -4.57
CA GLY A 67 30.68 18.92 -4.42
C GLY A 67 30.29 20.36 -4.01
N LEU A 68 29.07 20.65 -3.53
CA LEU A 68 28.67 22.00 -3.10
C LEU A 68 27.93 21.95 -1.74
N GLY A 69 28.69 21.67 -0.68
CA GLY A 69 28.18 21.57 0.70
C GLY A 69 27.43 22.80 1.21
N GLU A 70 27.66 23.98 0.62
CA GLU A 70 27.04 25.25 1.04
C GLU A 70 25.69 25.52 0.35
N ALA A 71 25.53 25.16 -0.93
CA ALA A 71 24.26 25.33 -1.65
C ALA A 71 23.20 24.31 -1.23
N ALA A 72 23.62 23.11 -0.82
CA ALA A 72 22.74 22.07 -0.30
C ALA A 72 22.07 22.48 1.03
N GLY A 73 22.81 23.17 1.91
CA GLY A 73 22.28 23.72 3.17
C GLY A 73 21.22 24.79 2.94
N LEU A 74 21.44 25.67 1.96
CA LEU A 74 20.47 26.69 1.54
C LEU A 74 19.22 26.08 0.90
N MET A 75 19.37 25.04 0.06
CA MET A 75 18.23 24.39 -0.59
C MET A 75 17.29 23.72 0.44
N LYS A 76 17.85 23.18 1.53
CA LYS A 76 17.08 22.62 2.65
C LYS A 76 16.41 23.71 3.51
N SER A 77 17.05 24.88 3.69
CA SER A 77 16.50 25.99 4.46
C SER A 77 15.33 26.73 3.78
N PHE A 78 15.30 26.78 2.45
CA PHE A 78 14.17 27.33 1.68
C PHE A 78 12.95 26.38 1.58
N GLY A 79 12.95 25.24 2.30
CA GLY A 79 11.89 24.23 2.18
C GLY A 79 11.89 23.49 0.83
N LEU A 80 12.93 23.68 0.02
CA LEU A 80 13.08 23.09 -1.32
C LEU A 80 13.78 21.72 -1.29
N GLY A 81 14.38 21.35 -0.14
CA GLY A 81 15.14 20.12 0.07
C GLY A 81 14.33 18.90 0.52
N SER A 82 13.03 18.84 0.26
CA SER A 82 12.17 17.71 0.66
C SER A 82 11.02 17.48 -0.34
N VAL A 83 11.34 17.29 -1.62
CA VAL A 83 10.32 16.96 -2.62
C VAL A 83 10.15 15.45 -2.85
N SER A 84 11.05 14.55 -2.41
CA SER A 84 10.78 13.10 -2.62
C SER A 84 11.45 12.10 -1.68
N GLY A 85 11.81 12.49 -0.46
CA GLY A 85 12.39 11.58 0.54
C GLY A 85 11.37 10.95 1.49
N GLY A 86 10.26 10.42 0.99
CA GLY A 86 9.33 9.66 1.85
C GLY A 86 9.96 8.33 2.25
N VAL A 87 10.15 8.09 3.55
CA VAL A 87 10.44 6.74 4.07
C VAL A 87 9.32 5.84 3.54
N VAL A 88 9.68 4.80 2.78
CA VAL A 88 8.69 3.86 2.22
C VAL A 88 7.96 3.22 3.39
N ASN A 89 6.69 3.58 3.56
CA ASN A 89 5.82 2.95 4.53
C ASN A 89 5.15 1.75 3.86
N ILE A 90 5.60 0.56 4.21
CA ILE A 90 5.10 -0.69 3.61
C ILE A 90 3.59 -0.83 3.85
N ASP A 91 3.07 -0.35 4.98
CA ASP A 91 1.64 -0.40 5.30
C ASP A 91 0.81 0.44 4.31
N ASP A 92 1.34 1.59 3.87
CA ASP A 92 0.69 2.44 2.87
C ASP A 92 0.72 1.79 1.47
N GLU A 93 1.82 1.10 1.14
CA GLU A 93 1.93 0.35 -0.12
C GLU A 93 1.01 -0.87 -0.15
N LEU A 94 0.87 -1.56 0.99
CA LEU A 94 -0.07 -2.66 1.18
C LEU A 94 -1.51 -2.18 0.92
N MET A 95 -1.92 -1.07 1.57
CA MET A 95 -3.24 -0.46 1.34
C MET A 95 -3.45 -0.01 -0.11
N THR A 96 -2.40 0.46 -0.76
CA THR A 96 -2.46 0.86 -2.17
C THR A 96 -2.70 -0.34 -3.07
N LEU A 97 -1.96 -1.44 -2.87
CA LEU A 97 -2.08 -2.68 -3.63
C LEU A 97 -3.43 -3.38 -3.43
N THR A 98 -3.99 -3.33 -2.22
CA THR A 98 -5.32 -3.91 -1.91
C THR A 98 -6.49 -2.99 -2.27
N SER A 99 -6.21 -1.76 -2.73
CA SER A 99 -7.29 -0.80 -3.00
C SER A 99 -8.25 -1.31 -4.08
N ASN A 100 -9.55 -1.05 -3.88
CA ASN A 100 -10.60 -1.48 -4.82
C ASN A 100 -10.34 -0.97 -6.24
N LYS A 101 -9.81 0.25 -6.39
CA LYS A 101 -9.42 0.82 -7.69
C LYS A 101 -8.42 -0.06 -8.43
N MET A 102 -7.36 -0.49 -7.75
CA MET A 102 -6.29 -1.30 -8.32
C MET A 102 -6.80 -2.67 -8.77
N LEU A 103 -7.53 -3.34 -7.89
CA LEU A 103 -8.14 -4.65 -8.19
C LEU A 103 -9.17 -4.54 -9.32
N ARG A 104 -9.99 -3.49 -9.33
CA ARG A 104 -10.97 -3.25 -10.40
C ARG A 104 -10.30 -3.02 -11.76
N ASP A 105 -9.24 -2.23 -11.79
CA ASP A 105 -8.50 -1.96 -13.04
C ASP A 105 -7.79 -3.23 -13.54
N MET A 106 -7.30 -4.10 -12.63
CA MET A 106 -6.79 -5.43 -12.95
C MET A 106 -7.87 -6.33 -13.55
N VAL A 107 -9.03 -6.41 -12.89
CA VAL A 107 -10.18 -7.21 -13.33
C VAL A 107 -10.63 -6.79 -14.73
N LEU A 108 -10.76 -5.49 -15.00
CA LEU A 108 -11.16 -4.96 -16.30
C LEU A 108 -10.11 -5.21 -17.39
N LYS A 109 -8.82 -5.11 -17.04
CA LYS A 109 -7.73 -5.34 -17.99
C LYS A 109 -7.63 -6.79 -18.43
N LEU A 110 -7.79 -7.73 -17.50
CA LEU A 110 -7.79 -9.17 -17.80
C LEU A 110 -9.13 -9.68 -18.33
N GLY A 111 -10.23 -8.99 -18.03
CA GLY A 111 -11.58 -9.48 -18.34
C GLY A 111 -12.06 -10.60 -17.41
N VAL A 112 -11.50 -10.67 -16.20
CA VAL A 112 -11.86 -11.67 -15.16
C VAL A 112 -13.28 -11.46 -14.64
N ASN A 113 -13.88 -10.29 -14.89
CA ASN A 113 -15.27 -10.02 -14.54
C ASN A 113 -16.28 -10.84 -15.36
N VAL A 114 -15.83 -11.51 -16.42
CA VAL A 114 -16.68 -12.34 -17.27
C VAL A 114 -16.40 -13.81 -17.00
N ASP A 115 -17.40 -14.50 -16.44
CA ASP A 115 -17.34 -15.93 -16.22
C ASP A 115 -17.84 -16.66 -17.47
N TYR A 116 -17.05 -17.60 -18.00
CA TYR A 116 -17.43 -18.45 -19.13
C TYR A 116 -17.60 -19.89 -18.67
N CYS A 117 -18.80 -20.44 -18.73
CA CYS A 117 -19.08 -21.81 -18.31
C CYS A 117 -19.59 -22.64 -19.49
N GLU A 118 -19.11 -23.87 -19.63
CA GLU A 118 -19.75 -24.83 -20.53
C GLU A 118 -21.01 -25.43 -19.89
N PRO A 119 -22.03 -25.76 -20.69
CA PRO A 119 -23.19 -26.49 -20.19
C PRO A 119 -22.73 -27.82 -19.56
N PHE A 120 -23.21 -28.11 -18.35
CA PHE A 120 -22.82 -29.28 -17.54
C PHE A 120 -21.39 -29.28 -17.00
N SER A 121 -20.68 -28.14 -17.01
CA SER A 121 -19.33 -28.02 -16.42
C SER A 121 -19.33 -27.98 -14.89
N LEU A 122 -20.43 -28.28 -14.20
CA LEU A 122 -20.54 -28.21 -12.73
C LEU A 122 -20.14 -26.82 -12.15
N GLY A 123 -20.18 -25.76 -12.96
CA GLY A 123 -19.79 -24.41 -12.56
C GLY A 123 -18.30 -24.09 -12.73
N TYR A 124 -17.54 -24.92 -13.45
CA TYR A 124 -16.16 -24.60 -13.83
C TYR A 124 -16.13 -23.46 -14.85
N ARG A 125 -15.35 -22.41 -14.53
CA ARG A 125 -15.14 -21.25 -15.40
C ARG A 125 -13.91 -21.47 -16.26
N LEU A 126 -14.06 -21.28 -17.56
CA LEU A 126 -12.98 -21.24 -18.53
C LEU A 126 -12.21 -19.92 -18.39
N TYR A 127 -10.91 -19.97 -18.67
CA TYR A 127 -10.05 -18.79 -18.78
C TYR A 127 -9.47 -18.71 -20.20
N ASP A 128 -8.29 -19.28 -20.46
CA ASP A 128 -7.62 -19.23 -21.77
C ASP A 128 -8.29 -20.10 -22.84
N GLU A 129 -8.98 -21.16 -22.42
CA GLU A 129 -9.58 -22.12 -23.34
C GLU A 129 -10.91 -21.61 -23.94
N SER A 130 -11.46 -20.51 -23.40
CA SER A 130 -12.70 -19.94 -23.90
C SER A 130 -12.56 -19.53 -25.38
N PRO A 131 -13.47 -19.97 -26.25
CA PRO A 131 -13.38 -19.63 -27.66
C PRO A 131 -14.03 -18.28 -28.00
N LEU A 132 -14.80 -17.70 -27.09
CA LEU A 132 -15.46 -16.41 -27.22
C LEU A 132 -14.97 -15.43 -26.15
N ARG A 133 -15.01 -14.14 -26.47
CA ARG A 133 -14.72 -13.05 -25.54
C ARG A 133 -15.85 -12.03 -25.56
N MET A 134 -16.35 -11.69 -24.39
CA MET A 134 -17.32 -10.62 -24.20
C MET A 134 -16.64 -9.40 -23.59
N VAL A 135 -16.92 -8.23 -24.14
CA VAL A 135 -16.36 -6.94 -23.69
C VAL A 135 -17.48 -5.91 -23.66
N ALA A 136 -17.57 -5.13 -22.58
CA ALA A 136 -18.44 -3.95 -22.53
C ALA A 136 -17.65 -2.66 -22.78
N ASP A 137 -18.33 -1.60 -23.22
CA ASP A 137 -17.73 -0.29 -23.37
C ASP A 137 -17.41 0.35 -22.00
N SER A 138 -16.55 1.38 -22.01
CA SER A 138 -16.08 2.01 -20.77
C SER A 138 -17.21 2.62 -19.94
N ALA A 139 -18.30 3.10 -20.56
CA ALA A 139 -19.40 3.69 -19.82
C ALA A 139 -20.24 2.61 -19.11
N THR A 140 -20.48 1.48 -19.78
CA THR A 140 -21.15 0.32 -19.20
C THR A 140 -20.35 -0.26 -18.03
N ASN A 141 -19.04 -0.48 -18.20
CA ASN A 141 -18.19 -1.00 -17.13
C ASN A 141 -18.19 -0.14 -15.85
N ALA A 142 -18.35 1.18 -16.00
CA ALA A 142 -18.39 2.11 -14.88
C ALA A 142 -19.76 2.19 -14.18
N ARG A 143 -20.86 1.85 -14.88
CA ARG A 143 -22.25 2.04 -14.39
C ARG A 143 -22.97 0.75 -14.07
N LEU A 144 -22.46 -0.39 -14.54
CA LEU A 144 -23.10 -1.69 -14.35
C LEU A 144 -23.18 -2.02 -12.86
N ALA A 145 -24.41 -2.14 -12.35
CA ALA A 145 -24.70 -2.42 -10.94
C ALA A 145 -25.27 -3.82 -10.70
N GLU A 146 -25.51 -4.58 -11.77
CA GLU A 146 -26.14 -5.91 -11.74
C GLU A 146 -25.39 -6.86 -12.66
N ALA A 147 -25.36 -8.15 -12.30
CA ALA A 147 -24.86 -9.18 -13.19
C ALA A 147 -25.83 -9.41 -14.36
N VAL A 148 -25.27 -9.71 -15.52
CA VAL A 148 -26.03 -10.04 -16.73
C VAL A 148 -25.59 -11.41 -17.23
N GLU A 149 -26.56 -12.30 -17.36
CA GLU A 149 -26.34 -13.67 -17.84
C GLU A 149 -26.67 -13.75 -19.33
N PHE A 150 -25.79 -14.39 -20.09
CA PHE A 150 -25.89 -14.57 -21.53
C PHE A 150 -25.75 -16.05 -21.88
N LEU A 151 -26.81 -16.65 -22.40
CA LEU A 151 -26.76 -17.98 -23.00
C LEU A 151 -26.41 -17.83 -24.48
N VAL A 152 -25.22 -18.24 -24.86
CA VAL A 152 -24.66 -18.05 -26.20
C VAL A 152 -24.54 -19.39 -26.92
N PHE A 153 -25.07 -19.43 -28.13
CA PHE A 153 -24.96 -20.55 -29.05
C PHE A 153 -24.40 -20.06 -30.37
N VAL A 154 -23.21 -20.54 -30.73
CA VAL A 154 -22.58 -20.23 -32.01
C VAL A 154 -22.57 -21.47 -32.88
N LYS A 155 -22.99 -21.34 -34.14
CA LYS A 155 -22.93 -22.40 -35.15
C LYS A 155 -22.58 -21.81 -36.52
N ASN A 156 -21.46 -22.25 -37.11
CA ASN A 156 -20.98 -21.76 -38.41
C ASN A 156 -20.96 -20.22 -38.52
N GLY A 157 -20.45 -19.54 -37.48
CA GLY A 157 -20.35 -18.07 -37.43
C GLY A 157 -21.64 -17.33 -37.06
N LYS A 158 -22.81 -17.97 -37.09
CA LYS A 158 -24.06 -17.38 -36.60
C LYS A 158 -24.14 -17.51 -35.09
N ALA A 159 -24.50 -16.43 -34.40
CA ALA A 159 -24.60 -16.38 -32.94
C ALA A 159 -26.04 -16.12 -32.51
N GLU A 160 -26.58 -17.00 -31.69
CA GLU A 160 -27.82 -16.80 -30.95
C GLU A 160 -27.48 -16.50 -29.50
N VAL A 161 -27.96 -15.37 -28.99
CA VAL A 161 -27.68 -14.90 -27.64
C VAL A 161 -28.98 -14.64 -26.91
N SER A 162 -29.14 -15.23 -25.73
CA SER A 162 -30.24 -14.89 -24.83
C SER A 162 -29.69 -14.21 -23.59
N ALA A 163 -30.06 -12.96 -23.37
CA ALA A 163 -29.61 -12.16 -22.23
C ALA A 163 -30.70 -12.07 -21.15
N GLU A 164 -30.32 -12.23 -19.89
CA GLU A 164 -31.18 -12.16 -18.72
C GLU A 164 -30.47 -11.40 -17.59
N SER A 165 -31.23 -10.67 -16.78
CA SER A 165 -30.70 -9.98 -15.59
C SER A 165 -31.78 -9.92 -14.52
N VAL A 166 -31.40 -9.65 -13.28
CA VAL A 166 -32.30 -9.66 -12.11
C VAL A 166 -33.54 -8.79 -12.36
N ASN A 167 -33.35 -7.62 -12.97
CA ASN A 167 -34.42 -6.67 -13.26
C ASN A 167 -34.90 -6.69 -14.73
N MET A 168 -34.48 -7.66 -15.54
CA MET A 168 -34.84 -7.74 -16.96
C MET A 168 -35.23 -9.17 -17.39
N LYS A 169 -36.45 -9.30 -17.94
CA LYS A 169 -36.89 -10.55 -18.58
C LYS A 169 -35.98 -10.93 -19.74
N LYS A 170 -35.81 -12.23 -19.94
CA LYS A 170 -35.01 -12.83 -21.03
C LYS A 170 -35.32 -12.20 -22.40
N LYS A 171 -34.28 -11.64 -23.04
CA LYS A 171 -34.33 -11.12 -24.41
C LYS A 171 -33.48 -12.00 -25.32
N HIS A 172 -34.00 -12.33 -26.50
CA HIS A 172 -33.31 -13.14 -27.49
C HIS A 172 -32.83 -12.28 -28.66
N PHE A 173 -31.58 -12.50 -29.07
CA PHE A 173 -30.91 -11.82 -30.16
C PHE A 173 -30.30 -12.86 -31.12
N SER A 174 -30.40 -12.61 -32.41
CA SER A 174 -29.80 -13.47 -33.45
C SER A 174 -28.93 -12.62 -34.35
N PHE A 175 -27.66 -13.02 -34.50
CA PHE A 175 -26.65 -12.30 -35.26
C PHE A 175 -26.09 -13.18 -36.38
N PRO A 176 -25.90 -12.62 -37.59
CA PRO A 176 -25.42 -13.37 -38.75
C PRO A 176 -23.91 -13.69 -38.68
N SER A 177 -23.14 -12.89 -37.95
CA SER A 177 -21.69 -13.01 -37.78
C SER A 177 -21.22 -12.34 -36.48
N LEU A 178 -20.04 -12.72 -35.98
CA LEU A 178 -19.31 -12.01 -34.94
C LEU A 178 -18.33 -10.99 -35.58
N PRO A 179 -18.05 -9.83 -34.94
CA PRO A 179 -18.50 -9.42 -33.62
C PRO A 179 -19.97 -8.97 -33.59
N ALA A 180 -20.67 -9.31 -32.50
CA ALA A 180 -22.07 -8.98 -32.29
C ALA A 180 -22.22 -7.96 -31.16
N SER A 181 -22.85 -6.82 -31.45
CA SER A 181 -23.16 -5.79 -30.46
C SER A 181 -24.57 -5.99 -29.91
N ILE A 182 -24.68 -6.12 -28.60
CA ILE A 182 -25.91 -6.37 -27.85
C ILE A 182 -26.22 -5.13 -27.03
N GLU A 183 -27.25 -4.39 -27.44
CA GLU A 183 -27.71 -3.20 -26.74
C GLU A 183 -28.75 -3.58 -25.67
N LEU A 184 -28.42 -3.34 -24.41
CA LEU A 184 -29.30 -3.57 -23.27
C LEU A 184 -29.55 -2.25 -22.53
N PRO A 185 -30.66 -2.13 -21.77
CA PRO A 185 -30.92 -0.93 -20.95
C PRO A 185 -29.80 -0.61 -19.96
N MET A 186 -29.04 -1.63 -19.54
CA MET A 186 -27.93 -1.52 -18.58
C MET A 186 -26.59 -1.18 -19.25
N GLY A 187 -26.50 -1.24 -20.58
CA GLY A 187 -25.28 -0.98 -21.33
C GLY A 187 -25.12 -1.78 -22.62
N ASN A 188 -24.01 -1.54 -23.30
CA ASN A 188 -23.69 -2.16 -24.58
C ASN A 188 -22.61 -3.24 -24.39
N PHE A 189 -22.90 -4.45 -24.85
CA PHE A 189 -22.01 -5.60 -24.74
C PHE A 189 -21.62 -6.08 -26.13
N THR A 190 -20.34 -6.29 -26.38
CA THR A 190 -19.82 -6.83 -27.63
C THR A 190 -19.33 -8.25 -27.41
N LEU A 191 -19.86 -9.19 -28.18
CA LEU A 191 -19.39 -10.57 -28.24
C LEU A 191 -18.49 -10.72 -29.46
N ASP A 192 -17.26 -11.19 -29.25
CA ASP A 192 -16.27 -11.43 -30.30
C ASP A 192 -15.59 -12.80 -30.11
N PHE A 193 -14.81 -13.24 -31.08
CA PHE A 193 -13.96 -14.40 -30.93
C PHE A 193 -12.80 -14.11 -29.97
N ALA A 194 -12.39 -15.13 -29.22
CA ALA A 194 -11.20 -15.02 -28.38
C ALA A 194 -9.93 -14.78 -29.25
N PRO A 195 -8.93 -14.02 -28.75
CA PRO A 195 -7.70 -13.76 -29.48
C PRO A 195 -7.06 -15.06 -29.99
N GLY A 196 -6.85 -15.16 -31.31
CA GLY A 196 -6.22 -16.33 -31.94
C GLY A 196 -7.17 -17.45 -32.37
N LYS A 197 -8.47 -17.39 -32.05
CA LYS A 197 -9.49 -18.32 -32.60
C LYS A 197 -10.31 -17.58 -33.65
N LYS A 198 -10.28 -18.03 -34.91
CA LYS A 198 -10.95 -17.31 -36.02
C LYS A 198 -12.11 -18.06 -36.68
N ASP A 199 -12.34 -19.32 -36.34
CA ASP A 199 -13.47 -20.09 -36.86
C ASP A 199 -13.84 -21.18 -35.85
N ILE A 200 -15.05 -21.08 -35.27
CA ILE A 200 -15.59 -22.10 -34.36
C ILE A 200 -16.75 -22.80 -35.04
N THR A 201 -16.68 -24.13 -35.15
CA THR A 201 -17.73 -24.97 -35.76
C THR A 201 -19.03 -24.89 -34.96
N SER A 202 -18.93 -25.08 -33.63
CA SER A 202 -20.03 -24.86 -32.70
C SER A 202 -19.50 -24.62 -31.28
N ALA A 203 -20.10 -23.67 -30.57
CA ALA A 203 -19.86 -23.46 -29.15
C ALA A 203 -21.18 -23.15 -28.43
N LYS A 204 -21.34 -23.68 -27.23
CA LYS A 204 -22.44 -23.36 -26.33
C LYS A 204 -21.83 -22.94 -25.00
N LEU A 205 -22.07 -21.69 -24.59
CA LEU A 205 -21.48 -21.12 -23.39
C LEU A 205 -22.55 -20.36 -22.60
N ASP A 206 -22.49 -20.53 -21.29
CA ASP A 206 -23.22 -19.72 -20.32
C ASP A 206 -22.23 -18.67 -19.82
N ILE A 207 -22.45 -17.41 -20.20
CA ILE A 207 -21.54 -16.29 -19.94
C ILE A 207 -22.19 -15.35 -18.91
N THR A 208 -21.53 -15.10 -17.79
CA THR A 208 -22.02 -14.15 -16.79
C THR A 208 -21.09 -12.95 -16.72
N TYR A 209 -21.62 -11.78 -17.04
CA TYR A 209 -20.91 -10.51 -16.95
C TYR A 209 -21.17 -9.87 -15.60
N ASN A 210 -20.16 -9.87 -14.73
CA ASN A 210 -20.26 -9.30 -13.39
C ASN A 210 -19.77 -7.84 -13.36
N PRO A 211 -20.34 -6.99 -12.48
CA PRO A 211 -19.76 -5.69 -12.17
C PRO A 211 -18.32 -5.83 -11.65
N ALA A 212 -17.38 -5.11 -12.25
CA ALA A 212 -15.97 -5.20 -11.88
C ALA A 212 -15.70 -4.79 -10.42
N GLY A 213 -16.54 -3.92 -9.85
CA GLY A 213 -16.46 -3.54 -8.44
C GLY A 213 -16.73 -4.70 -7.48
N TRP A 214 -17.75 -5.53 -7.75
CA TRP A 214 -18.06 -6.71 -6.93
C TRP A 214 -16.94 -7.75 -6.99
N VAL A 215 -16.44 -8.01 -8.20
CA VAL A 215 -15.32 -8.94 -8.38
C VAL A 215 -14.07 -8.43 -7.67
N ALA A 216 -13.82 -7.11 -7.69
CA ALA A 216 -12.72 -6.51 -6.93
C ALA A 216 -12.88 -6.69 -5.41
N GLU A 217 -14.10 -6.52 -4.85
CA GLU A 217 -14.38 -6.75 -3.43
C GLU A 217 -14.23 -8.22 -3.01
N ASP A 218 -14.55 -9.15 -3.89
CA ASP A 218 -14.34 -10.57 -3.65
C ASP A 218 -12.85 -10.92 -3.69
N LEU A 219 -12.13 -10.40 -4.69
CA LEU A 219 -10.68 -10.58 -4.81
C LEU A 219 -9.90 -9.94 -3.65
N GLU A 220 -10.37 -8.81 -3.10
CA GLU A 220 -9.76 -8.20 -1.91
C GLU A 220 -9.73 -9.16 -0.71
N LYS A 221 -10.74 -10.04 -0.59
CA LYS A 221 -10.82 -11.05 0.48
C LYS A 221 -10.03 -12.31 0.16
N GLU A 222 -9.92 -12.65 -1.12
CA GLU A 222 -9.21 -13.85 -1.59
C GLU A 222 -7.69 -13.63 -1.70
N PHE A 223 -7.26 -12.41 -1.99
CA PHE A 223 -5.84 -12.08 -2.13
C PHE A 223 -5.24 -11.84 -0.75
N LEU A 224 -4.10 -12.50 -0.51
CA LEU A 224 -3.30 -12.29 0.66
C LEU A 224 -2.05 -11.51 0.25
N ILE A 225 -2.02 -10.24 0.62
CA ILE A 225 -0.91 -9.31 0.37
C ILE A 225 -0.33 -8.91 1.71
N GLU A 226 0.90 -9.31 1.99
CA GLU A 226 1.54 -9.11 3.29
C GLU A 226 3.00 -8.68 3.13
N GLY A 227 3.49 -7.87 4.07
CA GLY A 227 4.92 -7.58 4.16
C GLY A 227 5.69 -8.81 4.64
N SER A 228 6.82 -9.14 4.00
CA SER A 228 7.64 -10.30 4.37
C SER A 228 8.19 -10.17 5.80
N SER A 229 8.51 -8.95 6.24
CA SER A 229 8.84 -8.63 7.63
C SER A 229 8.68 -7.13 7.92
N LYS A 230 8.64 -6.74 9.19
CA LYS A 230 8.52 -5.33 9.62
C LYS A 230 9.70 -4.43 9.24
N THR A 231 10.81 -5.03 8.80
CA THR A 231 12.05 -4.31 8.47
C THR A 231 12.46 -4.50 7.02
N SER A 232 11.62 -5.14 6.20
CA SER A 232 11.93 -5.47 4.81
C SER A 232 10.93 -4.83 3.88
N ASN A 233 11.41 -4.10 2.88
CA ASN A 233 10.57 -3.48 1.84
C ASN A 233 10.08 -4.52 0.80
N VAL A 234 9.91 -5.78 1.20
CA VAL A 234 9.46 -6.89 0.35
C VAL A 234 8.02 -7.21 0.68
N ILE A 235 7.17 -7.20 -0.35
CA ILE A 235 5.76 -7.56 -0.27
C ILE A 235 5.57 -8.91 -0.97
N GLU A 236 4.88 -9.81 -0.29
CA GLU A 236 4.47 -11.11 -0.80
C GLU A 236 2.99 -11.04 -1.18
N LEU A 237 2.69 -11.38 -2.43
CA LEU A 237 1.32 -11.47 -2.94
C LEU A 237 0.99 -12.93 -3.19
N SER A 238 -0.19 -13.36 -2.77
CA SER A 238 -0.67 -14.71 -3.04
C SER A 238 -2.17 -14.77 -3.28
N CYS A 239 -2.58 -15.71 -4.12
CA CYS A 239 -3.98 -16.01 -4.39
C CYS A 239 -4.15 -17.52 -4.60
N THR A 240 -5.39 -18.02 -4.47
CA THR A 240 -5.70 -19.44 -4.69
C THR A 240 -6.72 -19.61 -5.79
N ASP A 241 -6.44 -20.48 -6.75
CA ASP A 241 -7.33 -20.74 -7.88
C ASP A 241 -7.19 -22.20 -8.35
N TYR A 242 -8.25 -22.77 -8.94
CA TYR A 242 -8.15 -24.04 -9.67
C TYR A 242 -7.49 -23.87 -11.04
N GLU A 243 -7.63 -22.70 -11.67
CA GLU A 243 -6.99 -22.38 -12.94
C GLU A 243 -5.64 -21.70 -12.69
N LYS A 244 -4.57 -22.29 -13.20
CA LYS A 244 -3.21 -21.87 -12.86
C LYS A 244 -2.84 -20.55 -13.51
N ASN A 245 -3.16 -20.42 -14.80
CA ASN A 245 -2.81 -19.24 -15.59
C ASN A 245 -3.58 -18.00 -15.12
N ARG A 246 -4.85 -18.19 -14.73
CA ARG A 246 -5.69 -17.09 -14.24
C ARG A 246 -5.08 -16.42 -13.01
N GLY A 247 -4.66 -17.22 -12.03
CA GLY A 247 -4.03 -16.69 -10.81
C GLY A 247 -2.67 -16.05 -11.06
N THR A 248 -1.84 -16.60 -11.97
CA THR A 248 -0.55 -15.99 -12.31
C THR A 248 -0.72 -14.65 -13.02
N ASP A 249 -1.63 -14.61 -14.01
CA ASP A 249 -1.87 -13.41 -14.81
C ASP A 249 -2.50 -12.29 -13.97
N MET A 250 -3.36 -12.64 -13.00
CA MET A 250 -3.87 -11.70 -11.99
C MET A 250 -2.73 -11.03 -11.22
N LEU A 251 -1.84 -11.81 -10.59
CA LEU A 251 -0.76 -11.25 -9.78
C LEU A 251 0.22 -10.42 -10.61
N ASP A 252 0.64 -10.92 -11.78
CA ASP A 252 1.55 -10.16 -12.67
C ASP A 252 0.90 -8.88 -13.19
N THR A 253 -0.40 -8.93 -13.53
CA THR A 253 -1.13 -7.75 -13.99
C THR A 253 -1.32 -6.72 -12.89
N LEU A 254 -1.60 -7.14 -11.65
CA LEU A 254 -1.70 -6.25 -10.51
C LEU A 254 -0.39 -5.47 -10.30
N ILE A 255 0.75 -6.18 -10.31
CA ILE A 255 2.08 -5.58 -10.19
C ILE A 255 2.34 -4.60 -11.35
N ALA A 256 1.99 -4.97 -12.58
CA ALA A 256 2.17 -4.11 -13.74
C ALA A 256 1.31 -2.84 -13.68
N ILE A 257 0.06 -2.93 -13.19
CA ILE A 257 -0.80 -1.76 -12.98
C ILE A 257 -0.23 -0.87 -11.88
N TYR A 258 0.27 -1.47 -10.80
CA TYR A 258 0.87 -0.72 -9.68
C TYR A 258 2.06 0.10 -10.14
N ASN A 259 2.99 -0.50 -10.88
CA ASN A 259 4.15 0.21 -11.42
C ASN A 259 3.74 1.33 -12.38
N LYS A 260 2.74 1.07 -13.24
CA LYS A 260 2.22 2.07 -14.17
C LYS A 260 1.55 3.25 -13.46
N GLU A 261 0.76 3.00 -12.42
CA GLU A 261 0.09 4.06 -11.66
C GLU A 261 1.10 4.87 -10.83
N ALA A 262 2.06 4.21 -10.18
CA ALA A 262 3.14 4.87 -9.47
C ALA A 262 3.98 5.77 -10.40
N GLU A 263 4.32 5.29 -11.59
CA GLU A 263 5.03 6.06 -12.61
C GLU A 263 4.21 7.27 -13.08
N ALA A 264 2.91 7.06 -13.37
CA ALA A 264 2.02 8.13 -13.81
C ALA A 264 1.85 9.22 -12.75
N TYR A 265 1.70 8.84 -11.49
CA TYR A 265 1.62 9.76 -10.35
C TYR A 265 2.90 10.60 -10.25
N LYS A 266 4.07 9.94 -10.25
CA LYS A 266 5.37 10.59 -10.13
C LYS A 266 5.68 11.53 -11.30
N LYS A 267 5.35 11.12 -12.53
CA LYS A 267 5.47 11.98 -13.72
C LYS A 267 4.51 13.18 -13.65
N GLY A 268 3.31 12.98 -13.10
CA GLY A 268 2.34 14.05 -12.87
C GLY A 268 2.85 15.11 -11.91
N GLU A 269 3.45 14.68 -10.81
CA GLU A 269 4.08 15.57 -9.82
C GLU A 269 5.29 16.31 -10.40
N ALA A 270 6.22 15.60 -11.03
CA ALA A 270 7.42 16.20 -11.63
C ALA A 270 7.08 17.25 -12.71
N ARG A 271 6.03 17.02 -13.53
CA ARG A 271 5.56 18.04 -14.50
C ARG A 271 5.06 19.31 -13.82
N LYS A 272 4.28 19.19 -12.75
CA LYS A 272 3.79 20.36 -12.00
C LYS A 272 4.96 21.13 -11.37
N SER A 273 5.94 20.41 -10.82
CA SER A 273 7.17 20.99 -10.28
C SER A 273 7.98 21.73 -11.34
N LEU A 274 8.13 21.20 -12.55
CA LEU A 274 8.81 21.91 -13.64
C LEU A 274 8.10 23.22 -14.01
N VAL A 275 6.78 23.20 -14.18
CA VAL A 275 6.01 24.41 -14.51
C VAL A 275 6.18 25.48 -13.43
N PHE A 276 6.20 25.08 -12.15
CA PHE A 276 6.47 25.99 -11.04
C PHE A 276 7.91 26.54 -11.08
N LEU A 277 8.91 25.69 -11.32
CA LEU A 277 10.32 26.09 -11.39
C LEU A 277 10.59 27.02 -12.57
N ASP A 278 10.07 26.71 -13.75
CA ASP A 278 10.22 27.55 -14.96
C ASP A 278 9.65 28.96 -14.71
N GLY A 279 8.43 29.06 -14.17
CA GLY A 279 7.83 30.35 -13.84
C GLY A 279 8.60 31.12 -12.76
N ARG A 280 9.20 30.42 -11.78
CA ARG A 280 10.06 31.08 -10.77
C ARG A 280 11.37 31.57 -11.38
N ILE A 281 11.99 30.77 -12.25
CA ILE A 281 13.25 31.13 -12.94
C ILE A 281 13.05 32.38 -13.79
N GLU A 282 11.96 32.49 -14.55
CA GLU A 282 11.65 33.69 -15.33
C GLU A 282 11.57 34.97 -14.47
N ASN A 283 10.89 34.88 -13.32
CA ASN A 283 10.81 35.99 -12.37
C ASN A 283 12.18 36.36 -11.79
N ILE A 284 12.99 35.35 -11.44
CA ILE A 284 14.34 35.55 -10.90
C ILE A 284 15.28 36.19 -11.95
N ILE A 285 15.16 35.81 -13.23
CA ILE A 285 15.90 36.45 -14.33
C ILE A 285 15.50 37.93 -14.45
N ALA A 286 14.20 38.25 -14.35
CA ALA A 286 13.73 39.63 -14.41
C ALA A 286 14.21 40.46 -13.20
N GLU A 287 14.19 39.89 -11.99
CA GLU A 287 14.74 40.52 -10.79
C GLU A 287 16.25 40.74 -10.91
N LEU A 288 16.99 39.76 -11.45
CA LEU A 288 18.44 39.87 -11.67
C LEU A 288 18.75 41.00 -12.65
N ALA A 289 18.06 41.05 -13.79
CA ALA A 289 18.22 42.10 -14.78
C ALA A 289 17.89 43.49 -14.21
N ALA A 290 16.85 43.59 -13.37
CA ALA A 290 16.49 44.85 -12.71
C ALA A 290 17.60 45.32 -11.76
N VAL A 291 18.20 44.42 -10.97
CA VAL A 291 19.33 44.74 -10.09
C VAL A 291 20.59 45.07 -10.88
N GLU A 292 20.87 44.36 -11.98
CA GLU A 292 22.00 44.64 -12.86
C GLU A 292 21.88 46.02 -13.52
N ASN A 293 20.69 46.40 -13.98
CA ASN A 293 20.41 47.74 -14.50
C ASN A 293 20.58 48.81 -13.42
N GLN A 294 20.10 48.55 -12.19
CA GLN A 294 20.32 49.45 -11.04
C GLN A 294 21.80 49.63 -10.75
N ILE A 295 22.60 48.55 -10.80
CA ILE A 295 24.04 48.59 -10.61
C ILE A 295 24.70 49.43 -11.72
N GLU A 296 24.32 49.24 -12.98
CA GLU A 296 24.86 49.98 -14.12
C GLU A 296 24.56 51.48 -14.02
N GLU A 297 23.30 51.85 -13.79
CA GLU A 297 22.89 53.25 -13.62
C GLU A 297 23.62 53.89 -12.44
N TYR A 298 23.76 53.15 -11.34
CA TYR A 298 24.47 53.61 -10.15
C TYR A 298 25.97 53.84 -10.40
N LYS A 299 26.63 52.91 -11.11
CA LYS A 299 28.04 53.05 -11.50
C LYS A 299 28.26 54.25 -12.42
N SER A 300 27.39 54.42 -13.42
CA SER A 300 27.45 55.51 -14.39
C SER A 300 27.28 56.87 -13.71
N LYS A 301 26.24 57.02 -12.87
CA LYS A 301 25.93 58.27 -12.16
C LYS A 301 27.01 58.70 -11.19
N ASN A 302 27.66 57.75 -10.52
CA ASN A 302 28.68 58.02 -9.50
C ASN A 302 30.11 57.84 -10.01
N GLN A 303 30.33 57.60 -11.31
CA GLN A 303 31.63 57.43 -11.95
C GLN A 303 32.55 56.39 -11.28
N LEU A 304 31.96 55.30 -10.82
CA LEU A 304 32.68 54.17 -10.20
C LEU A 304 33.34 53.33 -11.30
N MET A 305 34.51 53.76 -11.80
CA MET A 305 35.23 53.08 -12.89
C MET A 305 36.18 51.98 -12.43
N ASP A 306 36.61 52.00 -11.17
CA ASP A 306 37.38 50.93 -10.56
C ASP A 306 36.99 50.85 -9.08
N ILE A 307 36.55 49.68 -8.66
CA ILE A 307 36.15 49.47 -7.28
C ILE A 307 37.37 48.90 -6.58
N GLU A 308 37.83 49.59 -5.53
CA GLU A 308 39.04 49.19 -4.81
C GLU A 308 38.94 47.72 -4.38
N HIS A 309 40.06 47.00 -4.50
CA HIS A 309 40.16 45.56 -4.23
C HIS A 309 39.66 45.18 -2.82
N ASP A 310 39.71 46.13 -1.88
CA ASP A 310 39.19 46.01 -0.52
C ASP A 310 37.65 45.93 -0.48
N VAL A 311 36.95 46.61 -1.38
CA VAL A 311 35.47 46.57 -1.47
C VAL A 311 34.98 45.23 -2.01
N GLN A 312 35.67 44.64 -3.00
CA GLN A 312 35.36 43.27 -3.46
C GLN A 312 35.59 42.24 -2.36
N PHE A 313 36.67 42.38 -1.59
CA PHE A 313 36.94 41.53 -0.42
C PHE A 313 35.82 41.65 0.63
N TYR A 314 35.33 42.87 0.91
CA TYR A 314 34.20 43.04 1.84
C TYR A 314 32.89 42.46 1.30
N VAL A 315 32.62 42.54 -0.01
CA VAL A 315 31.44 41.90 -0.63
C VAL A 315 31.48 40.38 -0.44
N GLU A 316 32.62 39.73 -0.72
CA GLU A 316 32.74 38.27 -0.57
C GLU A 316 32.61 37.84 0.90
N GLN A 317 33.24 38.58 1.83
CA GLN A 317 33.09 38.33 3.27
C GLN A 317 31.65 38.53 3.75
N MET A 318 30.95 39.53 3.21
CA MET A 318 29.54 39.77 3.51
C MET A 318 28.65 38.64 2.99
N LYS A 319 28.91 38.14 1.78
CA LYS A 319 28.23 36.98 1.21
C LYS A 319 28.42 35.73 2.07
N GLU A 320 29.62 35.45 2.55
CA GLU A 320 29.88 34.31 3.44
C GLU A 320 29.14 34.46 4.78
N LEU A 321 29.22 35.64 5.41
CA LEU A 321 28.50 35.92 6.66
C LEU A 321 26.98 35.83 6.49
N GLN A 322 26.45 36.27 5.35
CA GLN A 322 25.02 36.28 5.08
C GLN A 322 24.49 34.88 4.75
N THR A 323 25.30 34.08 4.04
CA THR A 323 25.02 32.65 3.84
C THR A 323 24.91 31.94 5.19
N LYS A 324 25.88 32.20 6.08
CA LYS A 324 25.88 31.67 7.44
C LYS A 324 24.71 32.18 8.28
N LEU A 325 24.33 33.45 8.13
CA LEU A 325 23.18 34.04 8.83
C LEU A 325 21.88 33.35 8.41
N ILE A 326 21.67 33.17 7.10
CA ILE A 326 20.50 32.48 6.56
C ILE A 326 20.42 31.04 7.08
N GLU A 327 21.55 30.34 7.12
CA GLU A 327 21.63 28.98 7.67
C GLU A 327 21.24 28.95 9.17
N LEU A 328 21.81 29.84 9.98
CA LEU A 328 21.49 29.94 11.41
C LEU A 328 20.04 30.36 11.67
N GLU A 329 19.49 31.29 10.88
CA GLU A 329 18.07 31.71 10.99
C GLU A 329 17.13 30.57 10.61
N ALA A 330 17.46 29.78 9.59
CA ALA A 330 16.68 28.60 9.23
C ALA A 330 16.74 27.51 10.31
N GLN A 331 17.93 27.22 10.84
CA GLN A 331 18.08 26.30 11.97
C GLN A 331 17.32 26.81 13.21
N SER A 332 17.33 28.12 13.46
CA SER A 332 16.54 28.74 14.53
C SER A 332 15.04 28.56 14.33
N ASN A 333 14.54 28.68 13.10
CA ASN A 333 13.12 28.46 12.80
C ASN A 333 12.71 27.02 13.06
N VAL A 334 13.56 26.05 12.70
CA VAL A 334 13.32 24.63 13.05
C VAL A 334 13.26 24.43 14.55
N ILE A 335 14.19 25.03 15.32
CA ILE A 335 14.18 24.97 16.79
C ILE A 335 12.91 25.62 17.37
N ASN A 336 12.43 26.74 16.80
CA ASN A 336 11.18 27.37 17.22
C ASN A 336 9.97 26.48 16.95
N MET A 337 9.93 25.81 15.79
CA MET A 337 8.89 24.81 15.49
C MET A 337 8.92 23.65 16.48
N MET A 338 10.11 23.18 16.87
CA MET A 338 10.25 22.14 17.90
C MET A 338 9.79 22.64 19.27
N ASP A 339 10.09 23.89 19.64
CA ASP A 339 9.64 24.51 20.89
C ASP A 339 8.10 24.62 20.94
N GLU A 340 7.48 25.08 19.86
CA GLU A 340 6.02 25.15 19.71
C GLU A 340 5.38 23.75 19.80
N PHE A 341 5.93 22.78 19.07
CA PHE A 341 5.45 21.40 19.08
C PHE A 341 5.52 20.77 20.48
N VAL A 342 6.66 20.92 21.17
CA VAL A 342 6.85 20.31 22.49
C VAL A 342 6.02 21.01 23.56
N LYS A 343 5.77 22.32 23.46
CA LYS A 343 4.94 23.07 24.43
C LYS A 343 3.44 22.87 24.24
N ASP A 344 2.98 22.53 23.04
CA ASP A 344 1.57 22.26 22.77
C ASP A 344 1.03 21.12 23.65
N PRO A 345 -0.01 21.36 24.48
CA PRO A 345 -0.66 20.31 25.25
C PRO A 345 -1.19 19.13 24.43
N ALA A 346 -1.57 19.34 23.17
CA ALA A 346 -2.07 18.30 22.28
C ALA A 346 -0.97 17.30 21.87
N ASN A 347 0.29 17.74 21.84
CA ASN A 347 1.44 16.94 21.42
C ASN A 347 2.22 16.32 22.59
N LYS A 348 1.67 16.37 23.82
CA LYS A 348 2.34 15.96 25.06
C LYS A 348 2.92 14.53 25.04
N TYR A 349 2.34 13.61 24.27
CA TYR A 349 2.82 12.23 24.15
C TYR A 349 3.08 11.81 22.70
N ASN A 350 3.21 12.79 21.80
CA ASN A 350 3.59 12.53 20.42
C ASN A 350 5.12 12.55 20.29
N LEU A 351 5.63 11.74 19.37
CA LEU A 351 7.07 11.68 19.12
C LEU A 351 7.55 13.02 18.57
N VAL A 352 8.66 13.51 19.12
CA VAL A 352 9.27 14.76 18.66
C VAL A 352 10.23 14.42 17.52
N PRO A 353 10.06 15.00 16.32
CA PRO A 353 10.97 14.76 15.21
C PRO A 353 12.40 15.20 15.54
N VAL A 354 13.37 14.31 15.39
CA VAL A 354 14.80 14.65 15.56
C VAL A 354 15.31 15.25 14.24
N LEU A 355 15.17 16.57 14.08
CA LEU A 355 15.66 17.28 12.89
C LEU A 355 17.05 17.91 13.05
N LEU A 356 17.57 17.97 14.28
CA LEU A 356 18.95 18.40 14.52
C LEU A 356 19.87 17.36 13.88
N THR A 357 20.65 17.77 12.88
CA THR A 357 21.84 17.04 12.48
C THR A 357 22.70 16.93 13.72
N ALA A 358 22.60 15.80 14.41
CA ALA A 358 23.53 15.47 15.47
C ALA A 358 24.91 15.58 14.85
N GLN A 359 25.68 16.60 15.25
CA GLN A 359 27.13 16.45 15.21
C GLN A 359 27.40 15.13 15.92
N GLU A 360 27.99 14.20 15.18
CA GLU A 360 28.26 12.84 15.62
C GLU A 360 28.99 12.87 16.97
N GLY A 361 28.26 12.67 18.07
CA GLY A 361 28.82 12.81 19.41
C GLY A 361 27.81 12.72 20.55
N GLU A 362 26.61 13.29 20.42
CA GLU A 362 25.62 13.29 21.51
C GLU A 362 24.57 12.17 21.39
N LYS A 363 25.04 10.92 21.38
CA LYS A 363 24.18 9.76 21.73
C LYS A 363 23.89 9.81 23.22
N GLY A 364 22.94 10.65 23.61
CA GLY A 364 22.54 10.86 25.01
C GLY A 364 21.63 12.06 25.24
N SER A 365 21.15 12.72 24.19
CA SER A 365 20.27 13.89 24.32
C SER A 365 18.96 13.50 25.02
N ALA A 366 18.45 14.40 25.88
CA ALA A 366 17.16 14.23 26.56
C ALA A 366 16.01 13.92 25.59
N LEU A 367 16.14 14.33 24.32
CA LEU A 367 15.19 14.09 23.24
C LEU A 367 15.11 12.61 22.84
N THR A 368 16.25 11.93 22.76
CA THR A 368 16.32 10.50 22.42
C THR A 368 15.67 9.66 23.52
N SER A 369 16.03 9.91 24.77
CA SER A 369 15.44 9.22 25.93
C SER A 369 13.95 9.50 26.08
N TYR A 370 13.51 10.73 25.79
CA TYR A 370 12.09 11.08 25.79
C TYR A 370 11.30 10.28 24.74
N ASN A 371 11.79 10.24 23.49
CA ASN A 371 11.15 9.47 22.42
C ASN A 371 11.15 7.96 22.72
N GLU A 372 12.21 7.41 23.32
CA GLU A 372 12.26 6.00 23.75
C GLU A 372 11.17 5.67 24.78
N VAL A 373 11.00 6.51 25.81
CA VAL A 373 9.97 6.33 26.85
C VAL A 373 8.56 6.47 26.26
N LEU A 374 8.36 7.37 25.29
CA LEU A 374 7.07 7.48 24.58
C LEU A 374 6.75 6.23 23.76
N LEU A 375 7.75 5.64 23.09
CA LEU A 375 7.59 4.38 22.35
C LEU A 375 7.27 3.21 23.29
N GLU A 376 7.94 3.12 24.43
CA GLU A 376 7.68 2.09 25.43
C GLU A 376 6.27 2.23 26.02
N ARG A 377 5.87 3.47 26.35
CA ARG A 377 4.50 3.78 26.80
C ARG A 377 3.45 3.36 25.77
N ALA A 378 3.67 3.67 24.49
CA ALA A 378 2.77 3.27 23.41
C ALA A 378 2.65 1.74 23.31
N ARG A 379 3.76 1.01 23.42
CA ARG A 379 3.76 -0.47 23.44
C ARG A 379 2.98 -1.05 24.62
N VAL A 380 3.14 -0.48 25.82
CA VAL A 380 2.42 -0.95 27.01
C VAL A 380 0.92 -0.67 26.89
N ILE A 381 0.52 0.48 26.34
CA ILE A 381 -0.90 0.81 26.07
C ILE A 381 -1.48 -0.08 24.96
N GLN A 382 -0.69 -0.47 23.97
CA GLN A 382 -1.16 -1.37 22.91
C GLN A 382 -1.42 -2.79 23.43
N ASN A 383 -0.62 -3.25 24.39
CA ASN A 383 -0.69 -4.60 24.94
C ASN A 383 -1.47 -4.71 26.27
N SER A 384 -1.92 -3.60 26.84
CA SER A 384 -2.65 -3.56 28.11
C SER A 384 -3.59 -2.34 28.21
N SER A 385 -4.45 -2.29 29.22
CA SER A 385 -5.35 -1.14 29.42
C SER A 385 -4.59 0.10 29.92
N ILE A 386 -5.10 1.30 29.59
CA ILE A 386 -4.58 2.60 30.05
C ILE A 386 -4.42 2.71 31.59
N ASN A 387 -5.15 1.88 32.35
CA ASN A 387 -5.13 1.82 33.83
C ASN A 387 -4.01 0.96 34.42
N ASN A 388 -3.08 0.45 33.61
CA ASN A 388 -1.95 -0.35 34.10
C ASN A 388 -0.98 0.54 34.92
N PRO A 389 -0.58 0.14 36.15
CA PRO A 389 0.39 0.89 36.96
C PRO A 389 1.69 1.25 36.24
N LEU A 390 2.14 0.42 35.29
CA LEU A 390 3.33 0.67 34.47
C LEU A 390 3.15 1.85 33.48
N VAL A 391 1.93 2.07 32.98
CA VAL A 391 1.61 3.25 32.16
C VAL A 391 1.68 4.51 33.01
N GLY A 392 1.27 4.44 34.28
CA GLY A 392 1.43 5.52 35.25
C GLY A 392 2.90 5.91 35.45
N THR A 393 3.77 4.93 35.70
CA THR A 393 5.21 5.19 35.89
C THR A 393 5.89 5.74 34.63
N LEU A 394 5.54 5.21 33.45
CA LEU A 394 6.08 5.71 32.19
C LEU A 394 5.56 7.11 31.85
N THR A 395 4.33 7.44 32.25
CA THR A 395 3.77 8.78 32.07
C THR A 395 4.50 9.81 32.95
N GLU A 396 4.80 9.46 34.20
CA GLU A 396 5.59 10.34 35.08
C GLU A 396 7.03 10.54 34.56
N GLN A 397 7.65 9.48 34.05
CA GLN A 397 8.98 9.56 33.43
C GLN A 397 8.96 10.42 32.15
N ALA A 398 7.96 10.23 31.28
CA ALA A 398 7.78 11.04 30.09
C ALA A 398 7.59 12.52 30.44
N ASP A 399 6.82 12.85 31.49
CA ASP A 399 6.61 14.23 31.92
C ASP A 399 7.89 14.90 32.42
N LYS A 400 8.73 14.18 33.18
CA LYS A 400 10.05 14.66 33.62
C LYS A 400 10.99 14.90 32.44
N LEU A 401 11.06 13.94 31.51
CA LEU A 401 11.90 14.04 30.32
C LEU A 401 11.43 15.15 29.38
N ARG A 402 10.11 15.37 29.25
CA ARG A 402 9.56 16.49 28.48
C ARG A 402 10.05 17.83 29.02
N GLY A 403 10.11 18.00 30.34
CA GLY A 403 10.69 19.20 30.96
C GLY A 403 12.15 19.42 30.56
N SER A 404 12.96 18.35 30.59
CA SER A 404 14.36 18.39 30.17
C SER A 404 14.53 18.67 28.66
N VAL A 405 13.64 18.16 27.82
CA VAL A 405 13.60 18.45 26.38
C VAL A 405 13.31 19.93 26.13
N ILE A 406 12.30 20.50 26.80
CA ILE A 406 11.96 21.93 26.69
C ILE A 406 13.16 22.80 27.09
N GLU A 407 13.85 22.43 28.17
CA GLU A 407 15.04 23.15 28.63
C GLU A 407 16.20 23.04 27.63
N THR A 408 16.41 21.87 27.05
CA THR A 408 17.45 21.63 26.03
C THR A 408 17.16 22.42 24.75
N ILE A 409 15.91 22.41 24.28
CA ILE A 409 15.46 23.21 23.12
C ILE A 409 15.63 24.70 23.42
N GLY A 410 15.24 25.17 24.61
CA GLY A 410 15.42 26.56 25.03
C GLY A 410 16.89 26.98 25.09
N ASN A 411 17.78 26.08 25.53
CA ASN A 411 19.23 26.33 25.53
C ASN A 411 19.81 26.35 24.12
N ALA A 412 19.35 25.45 23.24
CA ALA A 412 19.72 25.45 21.82
C ALA A 412 19.24 26.72 21.12
N GLN A 413 18.01 27.18 21.38
CA GLN A 413 17.46 28.43 20.87
C GLN A 413 18.31 29.64 21.30
N LYS A 414 18.67 29.72 22.59
CA LYS A 414 19.58 30.77 23.10
C LYS A 414 20.98 30.67 22.49
N GLY A 415 21.48 29.46 22.21
CA GLY A 415 22.75 29.24 21.51
C GLY A 415 22.71 29.73 20.06
N MET A 416 21.64 29.42 19.35
CA MET A 416 21.40 29.87 17.97
C MET A 416 21.27 31.39 17.90
N GLN A 417 20.48 31.98 18.81
CA GLN A 417 20.30 33.43 18.87
C GLN A 417 21.61 34.16 19.17
N ARG A 418 22.48 33.58 20.01
CA ARG A 418 23.85 34.10 20.22
C ARG A 418 24.67 34.03 18.94
N SER A 419 24.66 32.90 18.25
CA SER A 419 25.37 32.73 16.97
C SER A 419 24.89 33.71 15.90
N ILE A 420 23.57 33.91 15.77
CA ILE A 420 22.95 34.91 14.88
C ILE A 420 23.42 36.32 15.25
N LYS A 421 23.40 36.65 16.54
CA LYS A 421 23.85 37.95 17.04
C LYS A 421 25.34 38.18 16.77
N ASP A 422 26.17 37.16 16.92
CA ASP A 422 27.60 37.23 16.65
C ASP A 422 27.89 37.42 15.15
N VAL A 423 27.16 36.72 14.27
CA VAL A 423 27.26 36.92 12.82
C VAL A 423 26.80 38.31 12.41
N LYS A 424 25.68 38.81 12.96
CA LYS A 424 25.21 40.20 12.75
C LYS A 424 26.19 41.23 13.29
N ALA A 425 26.86 40.96 14.41
CA ALA A 425 27.89 41.84 14.94
C ALA A 425 29.11 41.91 14.01
N LYS A 426 29.54 40.78 13.44
CA LYS A 426 30.60 40.73 12.41
C LYS A 426 30.19 41.46 11.13
N GLU A 427 28.94 41.31 10.70
CA GLU A 427 28.37 42.05 9.58
C GLU A 427 28.47 43.57 9.83
N GLN A 428 28.06 44.02 11.03
CA GLN A 428 28.17 45.42 11.44
C GLN A 428 29.61 45.90 11.57
N GLU A 429 30.54 45.04 11.97
CA GLU A 429 31.97 45.35 12.00
C GLU A 429 32.50 45.61 10.59
N ILE A 430 32.11 44.79 9.60
CA ILE A 430 32.44 45.03 8.19
C ILE A 430 31.81 46.35 7.71
N TYR A 431 30.54 46.62 8.03
CA TYR A 431 29.90 47.90 7.70
C TYR A 431 30.60 49.11 8.34
N SER A 432 31.10 48.98 9.57
CA SER A 432 31.80 50.08 10.24
C SER A 432 33.20 50.32 9.68
N LYS A 433 33.90 49.27 9.24
CA LYS A 433 35.13 49.39 8.44
C LYS A 433 34.86 50.01 7.07
N MET A 434 33.67 49.75 6.50
CA MET A 434 33.19 50.41 5.29
C MET A 434 32.76 51.87 5.50
N ASN A 435 32.69 52.38 6.74
CA ASN A 435 32.25 53.75 7.02
C ASN A 435 33.30 54.82 6.65
N ASN A 436 34.54 54.38 6.37
CA ASN A 436 35.60 55.23 5.81
C ASN A 436 35.45 55.45 4.30
N TYR A 437 34.54 54.72 3.66
CA TYR A 437 34.29 54.80 2.23
C TYR A 437 33.07 55.70 1.94
N PRO A 438 33.04 56.40 0.79
CA PRO A 438 31.93 57.24 0.38
C PRO A 438 30.57 56.52 0.44
N VAL A 439 29.50 57.28 0.67
CA VAL A 439 28.10 56.78 0.63
C VAL A 439 27.82 56.00 -0.68
N ALA A 440 28.49 56.42 -1.76
CA ALA A 440 28.42 55.78 -3.07
C ALA A 440 28.80 54.28 -3.03
N GLU A 441 29.94 53.95 -2.44
CA GLU A 441 30.47 52.59 -2.42
C GLU A 441 29.68 51.66 -1.50
N ARG A 442 29.10 52.17 -0.41
CA ARG A 442 28.24 51.38 0.48
C ARG A 442 26.95 50.93 -0.19
N GLN A 443 26.26 51.85 -0.88
CA GLN A 443 25.05 51.50 -1.64
C GLN A 443 25.36 50.56 -2.80
N PHE A 444 26.52 50.73 -3.45
CA PHE A 444 26.99 49.80 -4.46
C PHE A 444 27.15 48.37 -3.91
N VAL A 445 27.76 48.20 -2.73
CA VAL A 445 27.91 46.88 -2.09
C VAL A 445 26.56 46.25 -1.76
N GLU A 446 25.57 47.04 -1.32
CA GLU A 446 24.22 46.52 -1.07
C GLU A 446 23.57 45.99 -2.36
N LEU A 447 23.69 46.72 -3.47
CA LEU A 447 23.20 46.27 -4.77
C LEU A 447 23.94 45.02 -5.24
N LYS A 448 25.26 44.97 -5.06
CA LYS A 448 26.09 43.80 -5.40
C LYS A 448 25.70 42.55 -4.61
N ARG A 449 25.51 42.70 -3.30
CA ARG A 449 24.99 41.65 -2.42
C ARG A 449 23.64 41.13 -2.90
N ARG A 450 22.72 42.03 -3.28
CA ARG A 450 21.42 41.64 -3.83
C ARG A 450 21.57 40.86 -5.15
N GLN A 451 22.47 41.29 -6.03
CA GLN A 451 22.79 40.56 -7.27
C GLN A 451 23.27 39.14 -6.97
N GLU A 452 24.23 38.97 -6.06
CA GLU A 452 24.81 37.67 -5.71
C GLU A 452 23.79 36.71 -5.09
N ILE A 453 22.89 37.22 -4.23
CA ILE A 453 21.80 36.41 -3.67
C ILE A 453 20.87 35.91 -4.78
N ILE A 454 20.46 36.79 -5.70
CA ILE A 454 19.56 36.43 -6.80
C ILE A 454 20.25 35.42 -7.74
N GLN A 455 21.54 35.58 -8.03
CA GLN A 455 22.33 34.62 -8.81
C GLN A 455 22.44 33.25 -8.12
N GLY A 456 22.65 33.23 -6.80
CA GLY A 456 22.67 31.98 -6.03
C GLY A 456 21.33 31.24 -6.10
N VAL A 457 20.21 31.96 -5.93
CA VAL A 457 18.85 31.39 -6.08
C VAL A 457 18.62 30.88 -7.49
N TYR A 458 19.05 31.62 -8.52
CA TYR A 458 18.93 31.22 -9.92
C TYR A 458 19.62 29.87 -10.19
N LEU A 459 20.87 29.71 -9.74
CA LEU A 459 21.63 28.47 -9.93
C LEU A 459 20.98 27.28 -9.22
N ILE A 460 20.47 27.47 -7.99
CA ILE A 460 19.74 26.45 -7.24
C ILE A 460 18.48 26.01 -7.99
N LEU A 461 17.70 26.96 -8.49
CA LEU A 461 16.47 26.66 -9.25
C LEU A 461 16.78 25.94 -10.56
N LEU A 462 17.85 26.35 -11.26
CA LEU A 462 18.31 25.71 -12.49
C LEU A 462 18.73 24.26 -12.23
N GLN A 463 19.51 24.01 -11.17
CA GLN A 463 19.86 22.64 -10.78
C GLN A 463 18.61 21.81 -10.48
N LYS A 464 17.65 22.35 -9.70
CA LYS A 464 16.42 21.62 -9.36
C LYS A 464 15.57 21.32 -10.58
N ARG A 465 15.54 22.24 -11.55
CA ARG A 465 14.88 22.05 -12.83
C ARG A 465 15.50 20.89 -13.59
N GLU A 466 16.83 20.83 -13.72
CA GLU A 466 17.52 19.72 -14.38
C GLU A 466 17.29 18.38 -13.66
N GLU A 467 17.35 18.35 -12.32
CA GLU A 467 17.01 17.15 -11.54
C GLU A 467 15.58 16.66 -11.83
N THR A 468 14.61 17.58 -11.85
CA THR A 468 13.20 17.26 -12.09
C THR A 468 12.97 16.80 -13.53
N ALA A 469 13.68 17.39 -14.50
CA ALA A 469 13.67 16.97 -15.90
C ALA A 469 14.23 15.54 -16.07
N LEU A 470 15.29 15.20 -15.34
CA LEU A 470 15.84 13.83 -15.32
C LEU A 470 14.83 12.81 -14.80
N ILE A 471 14.05 13.15 -13.77
CA ILE A 471 12.97 12.27 -13.25
C ILE A 471 11.92 11.97 -14.33
N LEU A 472 11.59 12.93 -15.19
CA LEU A 472 10.66 12.70 -16.30
C LEU A 472 11.23 11.79 -17.39
N GLY A 473 12.54 11.86 -17.63
CA GLY A 473 13.25 11.06 -18.61
C GLY A 473 13.53 9.63 -18.16
N GLN A 474 13.55 9.36 -16.85
CA GLN A 474 13.77 8.03 -16.30
C GLN A 474 12.47 7.24 -16.15
N THR A 475 12.43 6.04 -16.73
CA THR A 475 11.39 5.05 -16.46
C THR A 475 11.96 4.03 -15.46
N ARG A 476 11.55 4.14 -14.19
CA ARG A 476 11.93 3.17 -13.15
C ARG A 476 10.67 2.64 -12.48
N ASP A 477 10.57 1.32 -12.42
CA ASP A 477 9.52 0.65 -11.67
C ASP A 477 9.68 0.89 -10.17
N LYS A 478 8.59 1.29 -9.52
CA LYS A 478 8.54 1.48 -8.07
C LYS A 478 8.68 0.14 -7.34
N ALA A 479 7.97 -0.89 -7.80
CA ALA A 479 8.10 -2.26 -7.36
C ALA A 479 9.02 -3.05 -8.30
N ARG A 480 10.18 -3.46 -7.79
CA ARG A 480 11.04 -4.44 -8.46
C ARG A 480 10.48 -5.84 -8.26
N VAL A 481 10.21 -6.56 -9.33
CA VAL A 481 9.86 -7.98 -9.25
C VAL A 481 11.09 -8.78 -8.80
N ILE A 482 11.00 -9.43 -7.64
CA ILE A 482 12.00 -10.40 -7.18
C ILE A 482 11.66 -11.75 -7.80
N ASP A 483 10.45 -12.24 -7.49
CA ASP A 483 9.90 -13.48 -8.04
C ASP A 483 8.63 -13.12 -8.84
N PRO A 484 8.60 -13.38 -10.16
CA PRO A 484 7.38 -13.24 -10.95
C PRO A 484 6.32 -14.22 -10.47
N ALA A 485 5.05 -14.02 -10.82
CA ALA A 485 3.99 -14.90 -10.36
C ALA A 485 4.25 -16.35 -10.77
N TYR A 486 4.29 -17.25 -9.79
CA TYR A 486 4.52 -18.67 -10.01
C TYR A 486 3.52 -19.52 -9.21
N VAL A 487 3.29 -20.73 -9.73
CA VAL A 487 2.36 -21.69 -9.12
C VAL A 487 3.11 -22.63 -8.19
N LYS A 488 2.66 -22.77 -6.94
CA LYS A 488 3.21 -23.78 -6.03
C LYS A 488 2.92 -25.19 -6.55
N SER A 489 3.94 -26.06 -6.54
CA SER A 489 3.83 -27.41 -7.12
C SER A 489 2.79 -28.30 -6.43
N LYS A 490 2.50 -28.06 -5.15
CA LYS A 490 1.54 -28.85 -4.38
C LYS A 490 0.18 -28.13 -4.33
N PRO A 491 -0.93 -28.82 -4.62
CA PRO A 491 -2.26 -28.22 -4.49
C PRO A 491 -2.60 -27.97 -3.02
N VAL A 492 -3.31 -26.87 -2.75
CA VAL A 492 -3.78 -26.48 -1.41
C VAL A 492 -5.06 -27.25 -1.05
N GLY A 493 -5.89 -27.57 -2.05
CA GLY A 493 -7.13 -28.32 -1.89
C GLY A 493 -7.38 -29.31 -3.03
N PRO A 494 -8.29 -30.29 -2.86
CA PRO A 494 -8.95 -30.67 -1.60
C PRO A 494 -7.97 -31.33 -0.62
N ARG A 495 -7.99 -30.90 0.65
CA ARG A 495 -7.07 -31.43 1.67
C ARG A 495 -7.47 -32.87 2.02
N LYS A 496 -6.61 -33.82 1.68
CA LYS A 496 -6.80 -35.26 1.98
C LYS A 496 -7.08 -35.53 3.47
N LEU A 497 -6.55 -34.68 4.35
CA LEU A 497 -6.80 -34.75 5.79
C LEU A 497 -8.28 -34.58 6.16
N PHE A 498 -9.01 -33.65 5.52
CA PHE A 498 -10.44 -33.46 5.80
C PHE A 498 -11.27 -34.65 5.32
N ALA A 499 -10.93 -35.21 4.15
CA ALA A 499 -11.55 -36.45 3.67
C ALA A 499 -11.35 -37.62 4.66
N LEU A 500 -10.14 -37.74 5.23
CA LEU A 500 -9.80 -38.75 6.23
C LEU A 500 -10.53 -38.54 7.56
N ILE A 501 -10.61 -37.30 8.05
CA ILE A 501 -11.37 -36.98 9.27
C ILE A 501 -12.86 -37.27 9.06
N GLY A 502 -13.44 -36.85 7.93
CA GLY A 502 -14.84 -37.13 7.60
C GLY A 502 -15.12 -38.63 7.53
N MET A 503 -14.21 -39.40 6.91
CA MET A 503 -14.26 -40.86 6.90
C MET A 503 -14.27 -41.43 8.34
N LEU A 504 -13.33 -41.02 9.20
CA LEU A 504 -13.25 -41.48 10.59
C LEU A 504 -14.51 -41.15 11.38
N VAL A 505 -15.01 -39.93 11.26
CA VAL A 505 -16.24 -39.49 11.95
C VAL A 505 -17.43 -40.32 11.51
N LEU A 506 -17.63 -40.52 10.19
CA LEU A 506 -18.71 -41.36 9.67
C LEU A 506 -18.60 -42.81 10.18
N THR A 507 -17.38 -43.36 10.21
CA THR A 507 -17.16 -44.73 10.70
C THR A 507 -17.42 -44.93 12.17
N LEU A 508 -17.26 -43.89 12.99
CA LEU A 508 -17.47 -43.98 14.42
C LEU A 508 -18.94 -43.67 14.77
N VAL A 509 -19.48 -42.58 14.23
CA VAL A 509 -20.78 -42.04 14.60
C VAL A 509 -21.92 -42.93 14.11
N ILE A 510 -21.91 -43.37 12.84
CA ILE A 510 -23.03 -44.13 12.27
C ILE A 510 -23.29 -45.46 13.01
N PRO A 511 -22.28 -46.31 13.28
CA PRO A 511 -22.50 -47.57 14.00
C PRO A 511 -22.89 -47.34 15.46
N ILE A 512 -22.30 -46.35 16.14
CA ILE A 512 -22.64 -46.03 17.54
C ILE A 512 -24.08 -45.55 17.62
N SER A 513 -24.49 -44.62 16.76
CA SER A 513 -25.87 -44.12 16.69
C SER A 513 -26.85 -45.25 16.37
N TYR A 514 -26.54 -46.11 15.39
CA TYR A 514 -27.38 -47.26 15.05
C TYR A 514 -27.57 -48.23 16.23
N LEU A 515 -26.49 -48.57 16.92
CA LEU A 515 -26.54 -49.48 18.07
C LEU A 515 -27.24 -48.86 19.28
N PHE A 516 -27.07 -47.55 19.51
CA PHE A 516 -27.77 -46.80 20.55
C PHE A 516 -29.28 -46.78 20.30
N VAL A 517 -29.71 -46.42 19.09
CA VAL A 517 -31.13 -46.40 18.71
C VAL A 517 -31.75 -47.79 18.83
N ARG A 518 -31.07 -48.82 18.31
CA ARG A 518 -31.53 -50.22 18.41
C ARG A 518 -31.70 -50.66 19.86
N ARG A 519 -30.81 -50.23 20.75
CA ARG A 519 -30.90 -50.52 22.19
C ARG A 519 -32.11 -49.81 22.79
N GLN A 520 -32.26 -48.51 22.57
CA GLN A 520 -33.36 -47.75 23.13
C GLN A 520 -34.72 -48.28 22.65
N SER A 521 -34.84 -48.61 21.36
CA SER A 521 -36.05 -49.24 20.83
C SER A 521 -36.33 -50.60 21.47
N SER A 522 -35.30 -51.41 21.71
CA SER A 522 -35.48 -52.73 22.37
C SER A 522 -35.94 -52.61 23.82
N LEU A 523 -35.45 -51.60 24.56
CA LEU A 523 -35.87 -51.32 25.93
C LEU A 523 -37.32 -50.82 25.99
N LEU A 524 -37.68 -49.88 25.11
CA LEU A 524 -39.05 -49.38 24.99
C LEU A 524 -40.05 -50.50 24.65
N ILE A 525 -39.69 -51.41 23.74
CA ILE A 525 -40.53 -52.57 23.41
C ILE A 525 -40.68 -53.52 24.61
N GLN A 526 -39.64 -53.70 25.42
CA GLN A 526 -39.71 -54.53 26.62
C GLN A 526 -40.57 -53.90 27.72
N GLU A 527 -40.46 -52.59 27.96
CA GLU A 527 -41.31 -51.86 28.90
C GLU A 527 -42.78 -51.90 28.48
N TYR A 528 -43.08 -51.67 27.20
CA TYR A 528 -44.43 -51.77 26.67
C TYR A 528 -45.02 -53.18 26.86
N LYS A 529 -44.24 -54.22 26.57
CA LYS A 529 -44.66 -55.61 26.81
C LYS A 529 -44.87 -55.93 28.29
N LYS A 530 -44.12 -55.30 29.19
CA LYS A 530 -44.26 -55.49 30.64
C LYS A 530 -45.52 -54.80 31.17
N GLN A 531 -45.78 -53.56 30.77
CA GLN A 531 -47.03 -52.83 31.08
C GLN A 531 -48.28 -53.52 30.53
N SER A 532 -48.21 -54.08 29.31
CA SER A 532 -49.30 -54.89 28.73
C SER A 532 -49.57 -56.19 29.51
N LYS A 533 -48.57 -56.71 30.24
CA LYS A 533 -48.68 -57.95 31.00
C LYS A 533 -49.18 -57.70 32.43
N ASP A 534 -48.89 -56.54 32.99
CA ASP A 534 -49.37 -56.09 34.30
C ASP A 534 -50.81 -55.52 34.24
N SER A 535 -51.33 -55.21 33.03
CA SER A 535 -52.71 -54.76 32.77
C SER A 535 -53.71 -55.89 32.48
N LYS A 536 -53.29 -57.16 32.53
CA LYS A 536 -54.14 -58.35 32.45
C LYS A 536 -54.07 -59.10 33.76
#